data_AF-A0A397JJ37-F1
#
_entry.id   AF-A0A397JJ37-F1
#
_cell.length_a   1.000
_cell.length_b   1.000
_cell.length_c   1.000
_cell.angle_alpha   90.00
_cell.angle_beta   90.00
_cell.angle_gamma   90.00
#
_symmetry.space_group_name_H-M   'P 1'
#
loop_
_entity.id
_entity.type
_entity.pdbx_description
1 polymer ?
#
loop_
_entity_poly.entity_id
_entity_poly.type
_entity_poly.pdbx_seq_one_letter_code
_entity_poly.pdbx_strand_id
1 'polypeptide(L)'
;MIDSEDELLIPTSNRKRPGRPKNESRGKTSEMIAHLALQCPKPPSPEVRALYLEILNNGSFDDNDDDNSSKRSKPYKQSKITNHIVENLFFIDYSKELCPGFQVPKRTILSTTMINVETATVIAEMKKKLSNETNLTLGLDGWTSPAGQSLYIFLIMTSDGKEYIHSLKNFSKNSHTGEFLKNEIIKVIEEVGAEKFCSIVSDHASNVVLAKNLVSTKYPHIFPIRYGLQHMIVQIQL
;
A
#
# COMPACT_ATOMS: atom_id res chain seq x y z
N MET A 1 3.05 10.61 -58.73
CA MET A 1 4.47 10.35 -59.03
C MET A 1 5.27 11.27 -58.14
N ILE A 2 5.82 10.83 -57.01
CA ILE A 2 6.39 9.52 -56.68
C ILE A 2 5.86 9.07 -55.30
N ASP A 3 5.50 7.80 -55.23
CA ASP A 3 5.21 7.03 -54.02
C ASP A 3 6.45 6.89 -53.14
N SER A 4 6.27 6.79 -51.83
CA SER A 4 6.88 5.73 -51.02
C SER A 4 6.50 5.93 -49.55
N GLU A 5 5.56 5.09 -49.12
CA GLU A 5 5.48 4.59 -47.76
C GLU A 5 6.86 4.03 -47.36
N ASP A 6 7.33 4.37 -46.17
CA ASP A 6 8.23 3.52 -45.42
C ASP A 6 7.78 3.54 -43.96
N GLU A 7 6.82 2.64 -43.73
CA GLU A 7 6.58 1.95 -42.47
C GLU A 7 7.92 1.57 -41.83
N LEU A 8 8.28 2.22 -40.72
CA LEU A 8 9.37 1.72 -39.86
C LEU A 8 8.84 0.53 -39.06
N LEU A 9 8.77 -0.61 -39.74
CA LEU A 9 8.58 -1.94 -39.17
C LEU A 9 9.72 -2.23 -38.19
N ILE A 10 9.46 -2.07 -36.90
CA ILE A 10 10.32 -2.62 -35.84
C ILE A 10 10.11 -4.15 -35.87
N PRO A 11 11.14 -4.96 -36.13
CA PRO A 11 10.98 -6.41 -36.22
C PRO A 11 10.43 -6.97 -34.92
N THR A 12 9.34 -7.73 -35.00
CA THR A 12 8.85 -8.60 -33.93
C THR A 12 9.84 -9.74 -33.71
N SER A 13 10.97 -9.43 -33.10
CA SER A 13 11.83 -10.41 -32.44
C SER A 13 11.03 -10.95 -31.27
N ASN A 14 10.75 -12.26 -31.28
CA ASN A 14 10.35 -13.05 -30.12
C ASN A 14 11.35 -12.86 -28.97
N ARG A 15 11.24 -11.76 -28.23
CA ARG A 15 11.88 -11.59 -26.93
C ARG A 15 10.92 -12.21 -25.93
N LYS A 16 11.22 -13.45 -25.52
CA LYS A 16 10.85 -13.90 -24.18
C LYS A 16 11.08 -12.72 -23.23
N ARG A 17 10.07 -12.33 -22.46
CA ARG A 17 10.26 -11.38 -21.36
C ARG A 17 11.52 -11.84 -20.62
N PRO A 18 12.56 -10.98 -20.45
CA PRO A 18 13.67 -11.36 -19.61
C PRO A 18 13.04 -11.73 -18.27
N GLY A 19 13.23 -12.99 -17.88
CA GLY A 19 12.75 -13.45 -16.59
C GLY A 19 13.23 -12.46 -15.54
N ARG A 20 12.34 -12.11 -14.61
CA ARG A 20 12.69 -11.34 -13.41
C ARG A 20 14.07 -11.83 -12.91
N PRO A 21 15.08 -10.96 -12.78
CA PRO A 21 16.37 -11.41 -12.27
C PRO A 21 16.11 -12.10 -10.93
N LYS A 22 16.47 -13.38 -10.83
CA LYS A 22 16.11 -14.24 -9.71
C LYS A 22 16.82 -13.88 -8.39
N ASN A 23 17.67 -12.85 -8.38
CA ASN A 23 18.56 -12.54 -7.26
C ASN A 23 18.54 -11.05 -6.87
N GLU A 24 17.36 -10.45 -6.69
CA GLU A 24 17.28 -9.26 -5.83
C GLU A 24 17.09 -9.75 -4.39
N SER A 25 18.20 -10.16 -3.76
CA SER A 25 18.23 -10.35 -2.32
C SER A 25 18.05 -8.99 -1.65
N ARG A 26 17.18 -8.89 -0.64
CA ARG A 26 17.13 -7.72 0.24
C ARG A 26 18.56 -7.41 0.70
N GLY A 27 19.05 -6.19 0.45
CA GLY A 27 20.38 -5.78 0.91
C GLY A 27 20.47 -5.95 2.43
N LYS A 28 21.55 -6.55 2.92
CA LYS A 28 21.71 -6.79 4.35
C LYS A 28 22.09 -5.48 5.03
N THR A 29 21.53 -5.25 6.21
CA THR A 29 21.85 -4.08 7.03
C THR A 29 23.36 -4.01 7.28
N SER A 30 24.01 -5.13 7.58
CA SER A 30 25.47 -5.21 7.76
C SER A 30 26.28 -4.78 6.52
N GLU A 31 25.82 -5.12 5.31
CA GLU A 31 26.46 -4.74 4.05
C GLU A 31 26.34 -3.24 3.78
N MET A 32 25.17 -2.65 4.06
CA MET A 32 24.96 -1.20 3.96
C MET A 32 25.83 -0.44 4.97
N ILE A 33 25.90 -0.92 6.21
CA ILE A 33 26.73 -0.32 7.28
C ILE A 33 28.20 -0.36 6.91
N ALA A 34 28.68 -1.51 6.42
CA ALA A 34 30.06 -1.66 5.94
C ALA A 34 30.35 -0.72 4.77
N HIS A 35 29.43 -0.59 3.81
CA HIS A 35 29.59 0.33 2.69
C HIS A 35 29.69 1.79 3.16
N LEU A 36 28.79 2.23 4.05
CA LEU A 36 28.80 3.61 4.59
C LEU A 36 30.06 3.92 5.41
N ALA A 37 30.56 2.96 6.19
CA ALA A 37 31.72 3.17 7.06
C ALA A 37 33.08 3.09 6.33
N LEU A 38 33.17 2.29 5.25
CA LEU A 38 34.44 1.91 4.63
C LEU A 38 34.57 2.32 3.17
N GLN A 39 33.46 2.45 2.44
CA GLN A 39 33.46 2.56 0.98
C GLN A 39 32.77 3.82 0.46
N CYS A 40 32.07 4.57 1.32
CA CYS A 40 31.36 5.77 0.91
C CYS A 40 32.35 6.88 0.50
N PRO A 41 32.23 7.47 -0.71
CA PRO A 41 33.10 8.56 -1.17
C PRO A 41 33.02 9.83 -0.31
N LYS A 42 31.90 10.03 0.37
CA LYS A 42 31.70 11.06 1.40
C LYS A 42 31.37 10.35 2.71
N PRO A 43 32.38 10.03 3.52
CA PRO A 43 32.17 9.27 4.74
C PRO A 43 31.39 10.12 5.77
N PRO A 44 30.52 9.49 6.58
CA PRO A 44 29.80 10.18 7.64
C PRO A 44 30.76 10.75 8.68
N SER A 45 30.24 11.62 9.55
CA SER A 45 31.03 12.27 10.61
C SER A 45 31.87 11.26 11.43
N PRO A 46 33.05 11.65 11.96
CA PRO A 46 33.93 10.72 12.69
C PRO A 46 33.25 9.99 13.84
N GLU A 47 32.34 10.65 14.54
CA GLU A 47 31.55 10.11 15.66
C GLU A 47 30.61 8.98 15.21
N VAL A 48 29.90 9.21 14.10
CA VAL A 48 29.00 8.22 13.48
C VAL A 48 29.79 7.04 12.92
N ARG A 49 30.93 7.32 12.27
CA ARG A 49 31.79 6.27 11.71
C ARG A 49 32.34 5.36 12.81
N ALA A 50 32.72 5.90 13.96
CA ALA A 50 33.15 5.12 15.12
C ALA A 50 32.02 4.20 15.63
N LEU A 51 30.79 4.72 15.72
CA LEU A 51 29.62 3.94 16.12
C LEU A 51 29.32 2.80 15.12
N TYR A 52 29.42 3.04 13.81
CA TYR A 52 29.19 2.00 12.80
C TYR A 52 30.24 0.89 12.88
N LEU A 53 31.50 1.25 13.13
CA LEU A 53 32.59 0.29 13.34
C LEU A 53 32.38 -0.52 14.63
N GLU A 54 31.87 0.10 15.69
CA GLU A 54 31.51 -0.57 16.93
C GLU A 54 30.37 -1.59 16.72
N ILE A 55 29.33 -1.20 15.96
CA ILE A 55 28.22 -2.10 15.59
C ILE A 55 28.72 -3.29 14.74
N LEU A 56 29.65 -3.05 13.80
CA LEU A 56 30.27 -4.11 12.99
C LEU A 56 31.12 -5.07 13.85
N ASN A 57 31.86 -4.55 14.83
CA ASN A 57 32.75 -5.33 15.68
C ASN A 57 32.02 -6.15 16.74
N ASN A 58 30.94 -5.60 17.31
CA ASN A 58 30.20 -6.26 18.38
C ASN A 58 29.23 -7.34 17.88
N GLY A 59 29.07 -7.49 16.56
CA GLY A 59 28.26 -8.56 15.95
C GLY A 59 26.78 -8.54 16.36
N SER A 60 26.30 -7.47 17.00
CA SER A 60 24.90 -7.32 17.42
C SER A 60 24.02 -6.94 16.22
N PHE A 61 24.08 -7.75 15.18
CA PHE A 61 23.06 -7.79 14.14
C PHE A 61 22.06 -8.80 14.65
N ASP A 62 20.88 -8.33 15.03
CA ASP A 62 19.77 -9.21 15.41
C ASP A 62 19.20 -9.85 14.12
N ASP A 63 20.03 -10.63 13.44
CA ASP A 63 19.74 -11.47 12.28
C ASP A 63 19.50 -12.91 12.76
N ASN A 64 18.75 -13.08 13.86
CA ASN A 64 18.25 -14.39 14.28
C ASN A 64 17.16 -14.86 13.29
N ASP A 65 17.60 -15.45 12.18
CA ASP A 65 16.84 -16.38 11.35
C ASP A 65 17.60 -17.72 11.32
N ASP A 66 17.67 -18.39 12.48
CA ASP A 66 18.07 -19.80 12.55
C ASP A 66 16.85 -20.68 12.24
N ASP A 67 16.85 -21.23 11.03
CA ASP A 67 16.02 -22.35 10.61
C ASP A 67 16.53 -23.64 11.28
N ASN A 68 15.90 -24.10 12.36
CA ASN A 68 15.69 -25.55 12.50
C ASN A 68 14.52 -25.99 13.39
N SER A 69 13.63 -26.74 12.74
CA SER A 69 12.67 -27.73 13.25
C SER A 69 11.32 -27.27 13.85
N SER A 70 10.28 -27.93 13.32
CA SER A 70 8.91 -28.09 13.82
C SER A 70 7.83 -27.07 13.39
N LYS A 71 7.28 -27.34 12.19
CA LYS A 71 5.86 -27.17 11.78
C LYS A 71 5.08 -26.05 12.49
N ARG A 72 5.25 -24.81 12.03
CA ARG A 72 4.18 -23.78 12.09
C ARG A 72 4.43 -22.78 10.97
N SER A 73 3.39 -22.54 10.17
CA SER A 73 3.38 -21.62 9.02
C SER A 73 4.08 -20.29 9.36
N LYS A 74 5.19 -19.98 8.68
CA LYS A 74 5.93 -18.71 8.84
C LYS A 74 4.99 -17.55 8.45
N PRO A 75 4.75 -16.54 9.32
CA PRO A 75 4.08 -15.31 8.91
C PRO A 75 5.04 -14.52 8.00
N TYR A 76 4.51 -13.98 6.91
CA TYR A 76 5.25 -13.07 6.03
C TYR A 76 5.87 -11.93 6.88
N LYS A 77 7.20 -11.85 6.95
CA LYS A 77 7.91 -10.68 7.48
C LYS A 77 7.77 -9.54 6.46
N GLN A 78 6.62 -8.87 6.49
CA GLN A 78 6.46 -7.51 5.96
C GLN A 78 7.59 -6.66 6.56
N SER A 79 8.38 -5.98 5.73
CA SER A 79 9.43 -5.11 6.24
C SER A 79 8.78 -4.06 7.15
N LYS A 80 9.02 -4.16 8.45
CA LYS A 80 8.59 -3.17 9.44
C LYS A 80 9.42 -1.90 9.26
N ILE A 81 9.20 -1.16 8.17
CA ILE A 81 9.56 0.26 8.12
C ILE A 81 8.54 0.96 9.03
N THR A 82 8.82 0.90 10.32
CA THR A 82 8.02 1.57 11.34
C THR A 82 8.40 3.05 11.31
N ASN A 83 7.55 3.94 11.84
CA ASN A 83 7.89 5.36 12.04
C ASN A 83 9.22 5.59 12.78
N HIS A 84 9.83 4.56 13.36
CA HIS A 84 11.20 4.56 13.90
C HIS A 84 12.31 4.80 12.87
N ILE A 85 12.03 4.70 11.57
CA ILE A 85 13.06 4.98 10.55
C ILE A 85 13.63 6.41 10.69
N VAL A 86 12.83 7.38 11.11
CA VAL A 86 13.30 8.77 11.30
C VAL A 86 14.17 8.97 12.55
N GLU A 87 14.21 7.99 13.44
CA GLU A 87 15.11 7.97 14.60
C GLU A 87 16.37 7.13 14.33
N ASN A 88 16.41 6.40 13.21
CA ASN A 88 17.54 5.59 12.82
C ASN A 88 18.71 6.49 12.38
N LEU A 89 19.88 6.33 13.00
CA LEU A 89 21.06 7.15 12.72
C LEU A 89 21.48 7.08 11.25
N PHE A 90 21.41 5.92 10.60
CA PHE A 90 21.69 5.77 9.17
C PHE A 90 20.77 6.61 8.31
N PHE A 91 19.47 6.65 8.65
CA PHE A 91 18.51 7.47 7.92
C PHE A 91 18.76 8.97 8.15
N ILE A 92 19.17 9.36 9.35
CA ILE A 92 19.52 10.75 9.68
C ILE A 92 20.75 11.19 8.91
N ASP A 93 21.80 10.39 8.92
CA ASP A 93 23.05 10.70 8.22
C ASP A 93 22.84 10.70 6.71
N TYR A 94 22.11 9.72 6.17
CA TYR A 94 21.70 9.70 4.78
C TYR A 94 20.92 10.95 4.38
N SER A 95 19.95 11.38 5.21
CA SER A 95 19.16 12.59 4.95
C SER A 95 20.02 13.85 4.93
N LYS A 96 21.03 13.92 5.81
CA LYS A 96 21.99 15.04 5.86
C LYS A 96 22.96 15.03 4.68
N GLU A 97 23.39 13.87 4.20
CA GLU A 97 24.23 13.76 2.99
C GLU A 97 23.47 14.22 1.74
N LEU A 98 22.17 13.90 1.65
CA LEU A 98 21.32 14.39 0.56
C LEU A 98 21.07 15.89 0.63
N CYS A 99 20.79 16.40 1.82
CA CYS A 99 20.54 17.82 2.06
C CYS A 99 20.99 18.22 3.48
N PRO A 100 22.17 18.86 3.63
CA PRO A 100 22.73 19.17 4.96
C PRO A 100 21.84 20.07 5.82
N GLY A 101 20.99 20.89 5.19
CA GLY A 101 20.02 21.76 5.87
C GLY A 101 18.70 21.06 6.26
N PHE A 102 18.46 19.83 5.81
CA PHE A 102 17.23 19.11 6.10
C PHE A 102 17.28 18.52 7.52
N GLN A 103 16.32 18.93 8.36
CA GLN A 103 16.16 18.36 9.69
C GLN A 103 15.13 17.23 9.65
N VAL A 104 15.58 16.02 9.94
CA VAL A 104 14.70 14.86 10.03
C VAL A 104 13.67 15.08 11.15
N PRO A 105 12.36 14.94 10.85
CA PRO A 105 11.33 15.16 11.84
C PRO A 105 11.41 14.12 12.95
N LYS A 106 11.05 14.52 14.18
CA LYS A 106 10.85 13.55 15.27
C LYS A 106 9.73 12.58 14.89
N ARG A 107 9.83 11.33 15.35
CA ARG A 107 8.82 10.29 15.14
C ARG A 107 7.41 10.77 15.51
N THR A 108 7.27 11.49 16.61
CA THR A 108 5.98 12.06 17.04
C THR A 108 5.44 13.05 16.02
N ILE A 109 6.25 14.01 15.57
CA ILE A 109 5.86 15.01 14.57
C ILE A 109 5.46 14.32 13.26
N LEU A 110 6.23 13.33 12.81
CA LEU A 110 5.89 12.53 11.64
C LEU A 110 4.51 11.88 11.80
N SER A 111 4.30 11.15 12.90
CA SER A 111 3.11 10.32 13.08
C SER A 111 1.84 11.09 13.43
N THR A 112 1.95 12.23 14.12
CA THR A 112 0.78 12.98 14.61
C THR A 112 0.48 14.24 13.81
N THR A 113 1.49 14.82 13.14
CA THR A 113 1.32 16.10 12.43
C THR A 113 1.45 15.87 10.94
N MET A 114 2.61 15.42 10.46
CA MET A 114 2.87 15.34 9.02
C MET A 114 1.96 14.34 8.32
N ILE A 115 1.83 13.12 8.84
CA ILE A 115 0.92 12.12 8.26
C ILE A 115 -0.53 12.59 8.30
N ASN A 116 -0.97 13.23 9.39
CA ASN A 116 -2.34 13.72 9.50
C ASN A 116 -2.64 14.87 8.53
N VAL A 117 -1.70 15.79 8.35
CA VAL A 117 -1.80 16.88 7.37
C VAL A 117 -1.84 16.29 5.96
N GLU A 118 -0.91 15.40 5.62
CA GLU A 118 -0.87 14.77 4.29
C GLU A 118 -2.14 13.96 4.01
N THR A 119 -2.61 13.19 5.01
CA THR A 119 -3.87 12.44 4.91
C THR A 119 -5.05 13.37 4.65
N ALA A 120 -5.14 14.49 5.37
CA ALA A 120 -6.20 15.48 5.16
C ALA A 120 -6.12 16.11 3.75
N THR A 121 -4.92 16.43 3.28
CA THR A 121 -4.68 16.95 1.92
C THR A 121 -5.11 15.94 0.86
N VAL A 122 -4.67 14.69 0.96
CA VAL A 122 -5.04 13.60 0.03
C VAL A 122 -6.55 13.36 0.02
N ILE A 123 -7.20 13.36 1.20
CA ILE A 123 -8.66 13.21 1.30
C ILE A 123 -9.37 14.40 0.62
N ALA A 124 -8.92 15.63 0.85
CA ALA A 124 -9.51 16.82 0.23
C ALA A 124 -9.36 16.79 -1.29
N GLU A 125 -8.19 16.40 -1.80
CA GLU A 125 -7.97 16.22 -3.23
C GLU A 125 -8.81 15.11 -3.84
N MET A 126 -8.90 13.96 -3.16
CA MET A 126 -9.78 12.86 -3.57
C MET A 126 -11.22 13.35 -3.68
N LYS A 127 -11.75 14.03 -2.65
CA LYS A 127 -13.12 14.56 -2.66
C LYS A 127 -13.34 15.55 -3.81
N LYS A 128 -12.37 16.42 -4.07
CA LYS A 128 -12.40 17.36 -5.21
C LYS A 128 -12.37 16.66 -6.56
N LYS A 129 -11.60 15.58 -6.71
CA LYS A 129 -11.59 14.79 -7.95
C LYS A 129 -12.93 14.08 -8.14
N LEU A 130 -13.41 13.38 -7.11
CA LEU A 130 -14.70 12.68 -7.13
C LEU A 130 -15.92 13.61 -7.25
N SER A 131 -15.79 14.90 -6.96
CA SER A 131 -16.91 15.84 -7.10
C SER A 131 -17.38 15.96 -8.55
N ASN A 132 -16.48 15.80 -9.52
CA ASN A 132 -16.73 15.98 -10.95
C ASN A 132 -16.92 14.64 -11.70
N GLU A 133 -16.73 13.52 -11.03
CA GLU A 133 -16.81 12.18 -11.61
C GLU A 133 -18.22 11.59 -11.45
N THR A 134 -18.60 10.77 -12.42
CA THR A 134 -19.82 9.95 -12.42
C THR A 134 -19.46 8.53 -12.85
N ASN A 135 -20.43 7.60 -12.80
CA ASN A 135 -20.21 6.18 -13.11
C ASN A 135 -19.15 5.54 -12.21
N LEU A 136 -19.15 5.92 -10.94
CA LEU A 136 -18.26 5.40 -9.92
C LEU A 136 -18.64 3.96 -9.57
N THR A 137 -17.62 3.16 -9.28
CA THR A 137 -17.79 1.81 -8.72
C THR A 137 -17.23 1.77 -7.31
N LEU A 138 -18.03 1.29 -6.36
CA LEU A 138 -17.59 1.06 -4.99
C LEU A 138 -17.00 -0.34 -4.87
N GLY A 139 -15.71 -0.42 -4.56
CA GLY A 139 -15.03 -1.64 -4.14
C GLY A 139 -15.12 -1.84 -2.63
N LEU A 140 -15.38 -3.08 -2.20
CA LEU A 140 -15.28 -3.51 -0.82
C LEU A 140 -14.37 -4.73 -0.76
N ASP A 141 -13.44 -4.71 0.19
CA ASP A 141 -12.66 -5.90 0.55
C ASP A 141 -12.50 -5.98 2.07
N GLY A 142 -12.48 -7.19 2.60
CA GLY A 142 -12.46 -7.46 4.03
C GLY A 142 -11.52 -8.61 4.34
N TRP A 143 -10.62 -8.42 5.30
CA TRP A 143 -9.69 -9.44 5.74
C TRP A 143 -9.52 -9.47 7.25
N THR A 144 -9.05 -10.61 7.74
CA THR A 144 -8.65 -10.77 9.14
C THR A 144 -7.14 -10.57 9.23
N SER A 145 -6.70 -9.59 10.02
CA SER A 145 -5.29 -9.34 10.26
C SER A 145 -4.67 -10.50 11.05
N PRO A 146 -3.33 -10.65 11.06
CA PRO A 146 -2.65 -11.64 11.91
C PRO A 146 -2.95 -11.47 13.41
N ALA A 147 -3.35 -10.27 13.84
CA ALA A 147 -3.78 -9.99 15.21
C ALA A 147 -5.25 -10.36 15.48
N GLY A 148 -5.93 -11.02 14.53
CA GLY A 148 -7.34 -11.39 14.63
C GLY A 148 -8.30 -10.22 14.46
N GLN A 149 -7.83 -9.07 13.95
CA GLN A 149 -8.70 -7.92 13.74
C GLN A 149 -9.41 -8.02 12.40
N SER A 150 -10.69 -7.71 12.35
CA SER A 150 -11.43 -7.61 11.10
C SER A 150 -11.30 -6.22 10.52
N LEU A 151 -10.62 -6.11 9.39
CA LEU A 151 -10.36 -4.88 8.66
C LEU A 151 -11.13 -4.89 7.35
N TYR A 152 -11.73 -3.75 7.01
CA TYR A 152 -12.47 -3.55 5.77
C TYR A 152 -12.00 -2.28 5.08
N ILE A 153 -11.74 -2.38 3.78
CA ILE A 153 -11.37 -1.25 2.93
C ILE A 153 -12.51 -0.94 1.96
N PHE A 154 -12.82 0.35 1.83
CA PHE A 154 -13.75 0.89 0.84
C PHE A 154 -12.94 1.63 -0.21
N LEU A 155 -13.03 1.18 -1.45
CA LEU A 155 -12.35 1.79 -2.60
C LEU A 155 -13.36 2.42 -3.53
N ILE A 156 -13.02 3.54 -4.14
CA ILE A 156 -13.83 4.17 -5.19
C ILE A 156 -13.02 4.12 -6.48
N MET A 157 -13.60 3.50 -7.50
CA MET A 157 -13.03 3.38 -8.82
C MET A 157 -13.77 4.31 -9.78
N THR A 158 -13.04 5.12 -10.52
CA THR A 158 -13.58 6.00 -11.56
C THR A 158 -13.63 5.28 -12.91
N SER A 159 -14.39 5.82 -13.85
CA SER A 159 -14.55 5.24 -15.19
C SER A 159 -13.25 5.20 -16.02
N ASP A 160 -12.28 6.07 -15.70
CA ASP A 160 -10.94 6.08 -16.30
C ASP A 160 -9.94 5.14 -15.61
N GLY A 161 -10.39 4.33 -14.65
CA GLY A 161 -9.59 3.30 -13.99
C GLY A 161 -8.71 3.79 -12.84
N LYS A 162 -8.94 5.00 -12.32
CA LYS A 162 -8.26 5.44 -11.08
C LYS A 162 -8.96 4.86 -9.85
N GLU A 163 -8.15 4.49 -8.86
CA GLU A 163 -8.61 3.91 -7.61
C GLU A 163 -8.28 4.83 -6.43
N TYR A 164 -9.25 5.06 -5.56
CA TYR A 164 -9.09 5.86 -4.35
C TYR A 164 -9.51 5.07 -3.12
N ILE A 165 -8.65 5.00 -2.11
CA ILE A 165 -9.03 4.48 -0.81
C ILE A 165 -9.90 5.52 -0.12
N HIS A 166 -11.20 5.23 -0.01
CA HIS A 166 -12.13 6.11 0.70
C HIS A 166 -11.97 5.96 2.21
N SER A 167 -11.98 4.72 2.72
CA SER A 167 -11.79 4.48 4.15
C SER A 167 -11.26 3.08 4.44
N LEU A 168 -10.52 2.96 5.54
CA LEU A 168 -10.13 1.69 6.16
C LEU A 168 -10.79 1.63 7.54
N LYS A 169 -11.60 0.60 7.79
CA LYS A 169 -12.38 0.46 9.02
C LYS A 169 -12.03 -0.83 9.75
N ASN A 170 -11.98 -0.74 11.08
CA ASN A 170 -11.83 -1.89 11.96
C ASN A 170 -13.21 -2.26 12.52
N PHE A 171 -13.73 -3.41 12.10
CA PHE A 171 -15.03 -3.94 12.51
C PHE A 171 -14.92 -5.12 13.47
N SER A 172 -13.79 -5.29 14.14
CA SER A 172 -13.56 -6.43 15.06
C SER A 172 -14.60 -6.52 16.19
N LYS A 173 -15.21 -5.40 16.59
CA LYS A 173 -16.23 -5.33 17.66
C LYS A 173 -17.67 -5.47 17.14
N ASN A 174 -17.85 -5.62 15.83
CA ASN A 174 -19.15 -5.63 15.18
C ASN A 174 -19.46 -7.02 14.65
N SER A 175 -20.74 -7.38 14.63
CA SER A 175 -21.19 -8.55 13.87
C SER A 175 -21.21 -8.19 12.39
N HIS A 176 -20.47 -8.92 11.56
CA HIS A 176 -20.35 -8.64 10.11
C HIS A 176 -21.56 -9.15 9.34
N THR A 177 -22.77 -8.87 9.82
CA THR A 177 -24.01 -9.23 9.14
C THR A 177 -24.16 -8.46 7.84
N GLY A 178 -24.94 -9.00 6.89
CA GLY A 178 -25.21 -8.28 5.65
C GLY A 178 -25.89 -6.92 5.88
N GLU A 179 -26.72 -6.79 6.91
CA GLU A 179 -27.37 -5.51 7.26
C GLU A 179 -26.36 -4.49 7.80
N PHE A 180 -25.41 -4.92 8.64
CA PHE A 180 -24.35 -4.04 9.12
C PHE A 180 -23.50 -3.51 7.96
N LEU A 181 -23.04 -4.41 7.08
CA LEU A 181 -22.22 -4.04 5.92
C LEU A 181 -22.99 -3.15 4.95
N LYS A 182 -24.27 -3.42 4.70
CA LYS A 182 -25.15 -2.56 3.90
C LYS A 182 -25.18 -1.14 4.46
N ASN A 183 -25.35 -0.98 5.78
CA ASN A 183 -25.39 0.35 6.39
C ASN A 183 -24.05 1.09 6.24
N GLU A 184 -22.93 0.40 6.34
CA GLU A 184 -21.60 0.99 6.10
C GLU A 184 -21.38 1.36 4.63
N ILE A 185 -21.84 0.53 3.69
CA ILE A 185 -21.82 0.85 2.25
C ILE A 185 -22.67 2.08 1.94
N ILE A 186 -23.89 2.14 2.48
CA ILE A 186 -24.81 3.26 2.27
C ILE A 186 -24.18 4.58 2.75
N LYS A 187 -23.48 4.59 3.89
CA LYS A 187 -22.79 5.80 4.37
C LYS A 187 -21.78 6.33 3.36
N VAL A 188 -20.99 5.45 2.75
CA VAL A 188 -20.01 5.85 1.72
C VAL A 188 -20.70 6.38 0.47
N ILE A 189 -21.76 5.71 0.03
CA ILE A 189 -22.56 6.10 -1.15
C ILE A 189 -23.19 7.48 -0.93
N GLU A 190 -23.80 7.71 0.24
CA GLU A 190 -24.46 8.98 0.58
C GLU A 190 -23.45 10.11 0.80
N GLU A 191 -22.27 9.84 1.36
CA GLU A 191 -21.22 10.86 1.54
C GLU A 191 -20.69 11.40 0.20
N VAL A 192 -20.57 10.54 -0.82
CA VAL A 192 -20.01 10.90 -2.12
C VAL A 192 -21.07 11.38 -3.11
N GLY A 193 -22.29 10.85 -3.01
CA GLY A 193 -23.42 11.12 -3.90
C GLY A 193 -23.93 9.83 -4.56
N ALA A 194 -25.14 9.41 -4.21
CA ALA A 194 -25.69 8.11 -4.63
C ALA A 194 -25.91 8.02 -6.15
N GLU A 195 -26.24 9.13 -6.79
CA GLU A 195 -26.42 9.29 -8.23
C GLU A 195 -25.14 9.09 -9.04
N LYS A 196 -23.97 9.21 -8.39
CA LYS A 196 -22.67 9.05 -9.06
C LYS A 196 -22.26 7.60 -9.21
N PHE A 197 -22.80 6.70 -8.40
CA PHE A 197 -22.44 5.29 -8.43
C PHE A 197 -23.27 4.53 -9.47
N CYS A 198 -22.62 3.66 -10.22
CA CYS A 198 -23.27 2.71 -11.12
C CYS A 198 -23.16 1.27 -10.62
N SER A 199 -22.19 0.95 -9.75
CA SER A 199 -22.02 -0.42 -9.29
C SER A 199 -21.28 -0.58 -7.96
N ILE A 200 -21.43 -1.76 -7.37
CA ILE A 200 -20.66 -2.22 -6.20
C ILE A 200 -20.00 -3.55 -6.53
N VAL A 201 -18.70 -3.63 -6.28
CA VAL A 201 -17.85 -4.81 -6.49
C VAL A 201 -17.29 -5.28 -5.14
N SER A 202 -17.40 -6.58 -4.88
CA SER A 202 -16.84 -7.24 -3.70
C SER A 202 -16.80 -8.74 -3.94
N ASP A 203 -16.06 -9.45 -3.09
CA ASP A 203 -16.02 -10.91 -3.00
C ASP A 203 -17.41 -11.56 -2.83
N HIS A 204 -17.43 -12.90 -2.78
CA HIS A 204 -18.66 -13.69 -2.72
C HIS A 204 -18.99 -14.20 -1.31
N ALA A 205 -18.48 -13.56 -0.26
CA ALA A 205 -18.87 -13.89 1.11
C ALA A 205 -20.40 -13.68 1.29
N SER A 206 -21.07 -14.61 1.97
CA SER A 206 -22.54 -14.64 2.07
C SER A 206 -23.14 -13.32 2.58
N ASN A 207 -22.56 -12.75 3.64
CA ASN A 207 -23.00 -11.48 4.21
C ASN A 207 -22.77 -10.29 3.27
N VAL A 208 -21.65 -10.29 2.54
CA VAL A 208 -21.34 -9.27 1.54
C VAL A 208 -22.32 -9.33 0.37
N VAL A 209 -22.64 -10.53 -0.12
CA VAL A 209 -23.62 -10.74 -1.19
C VAL A 209 -24.99 -10.21 -0.76
N LEU A 210 -25.42 -10.54 0.46
CA LEU A 210 -26.64 -10.01 1.03
C LEU A 210 -26.61 -8.47 1.11
N ALA A 211 -25.51 -7.90 1.59
CA ALA A 211 -25.35 -6.45 1.68
C ALA A 211 -25.49 -5.75 0.31
N LYS A 212 -24.78 -6.25 -0.72
CA LYS A 212 -24.85 -5.70 -2.09
C LYS A 212 -26.28 -5.76 -2.65
N ASN A 213 -26.98 -6.87 -2.44
CA ASN A 213 -28.36 -7.02 -2.89
C ASN A 213 -29.29 -6.03 -2.19
N LEU A 214 -29.15 -5.85 -0.87
CA LEU A 214 -29.94 -4.89 -0.10
C LEU A 214 -29.69 -3.45 -0.54
N VAL A 215 -28.44 -3.11 -0.89
CA VAL A 215 -28.11 -1.79 -1.43
C VAL A 215 -28.73 -1.59 -2.82
N SER A 216 -28.68 -2.61 -3.68
CA SER A 216 -29.28 -2.58 -5.02
C SER A 216 -30.81 -2.45 -4.95
N THR A 217 -31.45 -3.01 -3.92
CA THR A 217 -32.88 -2.78 -3.66
C THR A 217 -33.17 -1.33 -3.29
N LYS A 218 -32.29 -0.67 -2.52
CA LYS A 218 -32.42 0.76 -2.15
C LYS A 218 -32.12 1.69 -3.33
N TYR A 219 -31.12 1.34 -4.15
CA TYR A 219 -30.65 2.10 -5.30
C TYR A 219 -30.64 1.21 -6.55
N PRO A 220 -31.76 1.10 -7.27
CA PRO A 220 -31.88 0.19 -8.41
C PRO A 220 -30.90 0.46 -9.56
N HIS A 221 -30.34 1.67 -9.65
CA HIS A 221 -29.32 2.05 -10.63
C HIS A 221 -27.89 1.61 -10.25
N ILE A 222 -27.68 1.13 -9.02
CA ILE A 222 -26.39 0.64 -8.54
C ILE A 222 -26.38 -0.89 -8.65
N PHE A 223 -25.65 -1.40 -9.64
CA PHE A 223 -25.62 -2.82 -9.94
C PHE A 223 -24.67 -3.59 -9.02
N PRO A 224 -25.09 -4.73 -8.44
CA PRO A 224 -24.20 -5.58 -7.67
C PRO A 224 -23.38 -6.45 -8.62
N ILE A 225 -22.10 -6.14 -8.76
CA ILE A 225 -21.19 -6.89 -9.62
C ILE A 225 -20.52 -8.00 -8.79
N ARG A 226 -20.44 -9.19 -9.38
CA ARG A 226 -19.65 -10.31 -8.84
C ARG A 226 -18.22 -10.20 -9.33
N TYR A 227 -17.28 -10.56 -8.47
CA TYR A 227 -15.90 -10.80 -8.87
C TYR A 227 -15.82 -11.95 -9.88
N GLY A 228 -15.42 -11.64 -11.11
CA GLY A 228 -14.87 -12.61 -12.05
C GLY A 228 -13.38 -12.34 -12.18
N LEU A 229 -12.54 -13.21 -11.62
CA LEU A 229 -11.06 -13.12 -11.57
C LEU A 229 -10.48 -12.19 -10.49
N GLN A 230 -9.58 -12.78 -9.71
CA GLN A 230 -8.86 -12.30 -8.53
C GLN A 230 -7.87 -11.14 -8.77
N HIS A 231 -8.05 -10.31 -9.80
CA HIS A 231 -6.97 -9.44 -10.30
C HIS A 231 -7.20 -7.91 -10.25
N MET A 232 -8.29 -7.39 -9.69
CA MET A 232 -8.56 -5.93 -9.76
C MET A 232 -8.98 -5.23 -8.46
N ILE A 233 -8.74 -5.83 -7.30
CA ILE A 233 -8.47 -5.00 -6.11
C ILE A 233 -7.07 -5.41 -5.72
N VAL A 234 -6.19 -4.41 -5.75
CA VAL A 234 -4.77 -4.49 -5.43
C VAL A 234 -4.56 -5.47 -4.28
N GLN A 235 -3.55 -6.33 -4.44
CA GLN A 235 -2.96 -7.11 -3.36
C GLN A 235 -2.52 -6.19 -2.21
N ILE A 236 -3.46 -5.71 -1.41
CA ILE A 236 -3.23 -5.13 -0.08
C ILE A 236 -3.57 -6.21 0.94
N GLN A 237 -3.10 -7.43 0.70
CA GLN A 237 -2.84 -8.35 1.80
C GLN A 237 -1.49 -7.95 2.38
N LEU A 238 -1.53 -7.06 3.37
CA LEU A 238 -0.38 -6.75 4.24
C LEU A 238 -0.01 -7.95 5.12
#